data_AF-A0A4U6UJN5-F1
#
_entry.id   AF-A0A4U6UJN5-F1
#
_cell.length_a   1.000
_cell.length_b   1.000
_cell.length_c   1.000
_cell.angle_alpha   90.00
_cell.angle_beta   90.00
_cell.angle_gamma   90.00
#
_symmetry.space_group_name_H-M   'P 1'
#
loop_
_entity.id
_entity.type
_entity.pdbx_description
1 polymer ?
#
loop_
_entity_poly.entity_id
_entity_poly.type
_entity_poly.pdbx_seq_one_letter_code
_entity_poly.pdbx_strand_id
1 'polypeptide(L)'
;MLWVFYGLPIVHPNSILVVTINGIGLVIEAAYLTIFFLYSDNKKRMRAFLVLAVEIVFMVIVVLSVLLAAHTHEKRSMIVGILCVIFGSLMYASPLTIMGKVIKTKSVEYMPFFLSLVCFLNGLCWTAYALIRFDLYVTIPNALGTFFGLVQLILYLCYYKSTPKKEKNVELPTVASAGNVGGGGGGNVSVTVER
;
A
#
# COMPACT_ATOMS: atom_id res chain seq x y z
N MET A 1 0.34 8.40 -9.72
CA MET A 1 0.46 9.25 -10.95
C MET A 1 0.83 10.71 -10.68
N LEU A 2 0.23 11.39 -9.68
CA LEU A 2 0.51 12.81 -9.38
C LEU A 2 2.01 13.13 -9.18
N TRP A 3 2.74 12.32 -8.40
CA TRP A 3 4.18 12.53 -8.19
C TRP A 3 5.03 12.40 -9.46
N VAL A 4 4.64 11.52 -10.38
CA VAL A 4 5.27 11.40 -11.69
C VAL A 4 5.09 12.69 -12.46
N PHE A 5 3.85 13.21 -12.51
CA PHE A 5 3.55 14.48 -13.19
C PHE A 5 4.26 15.67 -12.53
N TYR A 6 4.27 15.73 -11.19
CA TYR A 6 4.99 16.75 -10.43
C TYR A 6 6.47 16.81 -10.81
N GLY A 7 7.17 15.68 -10.78
CA GLY A 7 8.62 15.65 -11.02
C GLY A 7 9.04 15.88 -12.48
N LEU A 8 8.11 15.91 -13.44
CA LEU A 8 8.47 16.17 -14.83
C LEU A 8 9.06 17.58 -14.98
N PRO A 9 10.12 17.78 -15.80
CA PRO A 9 10.75 19.09 -15.97
C PRO A 9 9.81 20.20 -16.44
N ILE A 10 8.72 19.84 -17.13
CA ILE A 10 7.69 20.79 -17.58
C ILE A 10 6.86 21.37 -16.42
N VAL A 11 6.75 20.63 -15.31
CA VAL A 11 5.99 21.01 -14.10
C VAL A 11 6.95 21.52 -13.02
N HIS A 12 7.89 20.68 -12.58
CA HIS A 12 8.84 21.00 -11.51
C HIS A 12 10.28 20.61 -11.92
N PRO A 13 11.08 21.59 -12.37
CA PRO A 13 12.46 21.34 -12.81
C PRO A 13 13.35 20.75 -11.71
N ASN A 14 14.34 19.94 -12.09
CA ASN A 14 15.35 19.33 -11.20
C ASN A 14 14.85 18.26 -10.20
N SER A 15 13.66 17.70 -10.41
CA SER A 15 13.08 16.65 -9.54
C SER A 15 12.94 15.29 -10.22
N ILE A 16 13.90 14.95 -11.09
CA ILE A 16 13.89 13.70 -11.87
C ILE A 16 13.91 12.45 -10.99
N LEU A 17 14.53 12.50 -9.82
CA LEU A 17 14.54 11.37 -8.88
C LEU A 17 13.11 11.02 -8.43
N VAL A 18 12.26 12.02 -8.21
CA VAL A 18 10.84 11.82 -7.89
C VAL A 18 10.13 11.10 -9.03
N VAL A 19 10.42 11.45 -10.29
CA VAL A 19 9.85 10.78 -11.47
C VAL A 19 10.28 9.33 -11.53
N THR A 20 11.58 9.04 -11.37
CA THR A 20 12.10 7.68 -11.53
C THR A 20 11.49 6.70 -10.54
N ILE A 21 11.45 7.03 -9.25
CA ILE A 21 10.92 6.13 -8.22
C ILE A 21 9.41 5.94 -8.37
N ASN A 22 8.66 7.01 -8.64
CA ASN A 22 7.21 6.94 -8.77
C ASN A 22 6.79 6.30 -10.10
N GLY A 23 7.63 6.41 -11.13
CA GLY A 23 7.45 5.71 -12.40
C GLY A 23 7.64 4.20 -12.24
N ILE A 24 8.67 3.76 -11.51
CA ILE A 24 8.83 2.35 -11.14
C ILE A 24 7.64 1.87 -10.29
N GLY A 25 7.22 2.68 -9.31
CA GLY A 25 6.04 2.42 -8.49
C GLY A 25 4.78 2.22 -9.33
N LEU A 26 4.56 3.06 -10.33
CA LEU A 26 3.42 2.95 -11.25
C LEU A 26 3.43 1.64 -12.04
N VAL A 27 4.59 1.17 -12.50
CA VAL A 27 4.73 -0.12 -13.20
C VAL A 27 4.41 -1.28 -12.26
N ILE A 28 4.92 -1.23 -11.03
CA ILE A 28 4.65 -2.25 -10.01
C ILE A 28 3.15 -2.28 -9.64
N GLU A 29 2.54 -1.11 -9.42
CA GLU A 29 1.10 -0.99 -9.15
C GLU A 29 0.25 -1.50 -10.32
N ALA A 30 0.64 -1.21 -11.56
CA ALA A 30 -0.03 -1.73 -12.74
C ALA A 30 0.03 -3.27 -12.81
N ALA A 31 1.16 -3.87 -12.44
CA ALA A 31 1.28 -5.33 -12.34
C ALA A 31 0.35 -5.89 -11.26
N TYR A 32 0.30 -5.28 -10.07
CA TYR A 32 -0.63 -5.68 -9.01
C TYR A 32 -2.09 -5.56 -9.42
N LEU A 33 -2.48 -4.45 -10.05
CA LEU A 33 -3.84 -4.26 -10.55
C LEU A 33 -4.18 -5.27 -11.64
N THR A 34 -3.25 -5.58 -12.54
CA THR A 34 -3.45 -6.59 -13.59
C THR A 34 -3.76 -7.95 -12.98
N ILE A 35 -2.95 -8.40 -12.01
CA ILE A 35 -3.21 -9.65 -11.28
C ILE A 35 -4.57 -9.58 -10.58
N PHE A 36 -4.89 -8.46 -9.92
CA PHE A 36 -6.20 -8.29 -9.27
C PHE A 36 -7.37 -8.39 -10.27
N PHE A 37 -7.28 -7.79 -11.46
CA PHE A 37 -8.33 -7.85 -12.48
C PHE A 37 -8.50 -9.25 -13.09
N LEU A 38 -7.42 -10.03 -13.15
CA LEU A 38 -7.47 -11.41 -13.64
C LEU A 38 -8.13 -12.37 -12.64
N TYR A 39 -7.86 -12.21 -11.35
CA TYR A 39 -8.24 -13.19 -10.32
C TYR A 39 -9.38 -12.76 -9.37
N SER A 40 -9.88 -11.54 -9.44
CA SER A 40 -10.94 -11.06 -8.53
C SER A 40 -12.37 -11.34 -9.02
N ASP A 41 -13.28 -11.49 -8.05
CA ASP A 41 -14.73 -11.61 -8.30
C ASP A 41 -15.25 -10.42 -9.10
N ASN A 42 -16.19 -10.67 -10.02
CA ASN A 42 -16.80 -9.65 -10.89
C ASN A 42 -17.25 -8.38 -10.16
N LYS A 43 -17.83 -8.50 -8.96
CA LYS A 43 -18.29 -7.34 -8.17
C LYS A 43 -17.13 -6.49 -7.65
N LYS A 44 -16.07 -7.11 -7.11
CA LYS A 44 -14.88 -6.41 -6.60
C LYS A 44 -14.09 -5.81 -7.76
N ARG A 45 -13.99 -6.57 -8.85
CA ARG A 45 -13.37 -6.17 -10.10
C ARG A 45 -14.00 -4.91 -10.68
N MET A 46 -15.33 -4.88 -10.79
CA MET A 46 -16.06 -3.70 -11.29
C MET A 46 -15.83 -2.48 -10.40
N ARG A 47 -15.85 -2.63 -9.07
CA ARG A 47 -15.56 -1.52 -8.16
C ARG A 47 -14.15 -0.97 -8.34
N ALA A 48 -13.14 -1.84 -8.42
CA ALA A 48 -11.76 -1.42 -8.65
C ALA A 48 -11.60 -0.71 -10.00
N PHE A 49 -12.24 -1.23 -11.06
CA PHE A 49 -12.24 -0.61 -12.38
C PHE A 49 -12.85 0.80 -12.35
N LEU A 50 -14.00 0.98 -11.68
CA LEU A 50 -14.65 2.28 -11.55
C LEU A 50 -13.78 3.29 -10.81
N VAL A 51 -13.14 2.88 -9.70
CA VAL A 51 -12.21 3.74 -8.96
C VAL A 51 -11.02 4.14 -9.84
N LEU A 52 -10.43 3.19 -10.56
CA LEU A 52 -9.32 3.46 -11.48
C LEU A 52 -9.74 4.40 -12.62
N ALA A 53 -10.94 4.22 -13.19
CA ALA A 53 -11.46 5.09 -14.23
C ALA A 53 -11.64 6.53 -13.72
N VAL A 54 -12.19 6.70 -12.52
CA VAL A 54 -12.31 8.01 -11.87
C VAL A 54 -10.94 8.64 -11.63
N GLU A 55 -9.96 7.87 -11.17
CA GLU A 55 -8.58 8.35 -10.98
C GLU A 55 -7.94 8.81 -12.29
N ILE A 56 -8.09 8.03 -13.38
CA ILE A 56 -7.55 8.40 -14.70
C ILE A 56 -8.22 9.67 -15.22
N VAL A 57 -9.55 9.78 -15.12
CA VAL A 57 -10.29 10.99 -15.54
C VAL A 57 -9.82 12.20 -14.71
N PHE A 58 -9.70 12.04 -13.40
CA PHE A 58 -9.16 13.08 -12.52
C PHE A 58 -7.74 13.50 -12.95
N MET A 59 -6.86 12.54 -13.23
CA MET A 59 -5.49 12.82 -13.70
C MET A 59 -5.47 13.56 -15.03
N VAL A 60 -6.31 13.17 -15.99
CA VAL A 60 -6.43 13.86 -17.29
C VAL A 60 -6.89 15.31 -17.09
N ILE A 61 -7.90 15.54 -16.24
CA ILE A 61 -8.38 16.89 -15.93
C ILE A 61 -7.26 17.72 -15.29
N VAL A 62 -6.53 17.18 -14.32
CA VAL A 62 -5.40 17.88 -13.67
C VAL A 62 -4.31 18.21 -14.69
N VAL A 63 -3.90 17.27 -15.53
CA VAL A 63 -2.84 17.50 -16.53
C VAL A 63 -3.26 18.57 -17.54
N LEU A 64 -4.46 18.44 -18.12
CA LEU A 64 -4.96 19.40 -19.10
C LEU A 64 -5.14 20.80 -18.48
N SER A 65 -5.76 20.91 -17.32
CA SER A 65 -5.96 22.20 -16.65
C SER A 65 -4.63 22.87 -16.32
N VAL A 66 -3.65 22.14 -15.80
CA VAL A 66 -2.33 22.70 -15.44
C VAL A 66 -1.56 23.12 -16.68
N LEU A 67 -1.52 22.30 -17.74
CA LEU A 67 -0.74 22.61 -18.93
C LEU A 67 -1.37 23.75 -19.76
N LEU A 68 -2.70 23.85 -19.79
CA LEU A 68 -3.42 24.88 -20.55
C LEU A 68 -3.56 26.20 -19.80
N ALA A 69 -3.79 26.17 -18.48
CA ALA A 69 -4.07 27.39 -17.69
C ALA A 69 -2.86 27.94 -16.93
N ALA A 70 -1.84 27.13 -16.62
CA ALA A 70 -0.62 27.59 -15.94
C ALA A 70 0.55 27.64 -16.92
N HIS A 71 1.01 28.84 -17.25
CA HIS A 71 2.11 29.05 -18.21
C HIS A 71 3.50 29.11 -17.56
N THR A 72 3.60 29.25 -16.24
CA THR A 72 4.88 29.31 -15.50
C THR A 72 5.14 28.02 -14.72
N HIS A 73 6.41 27.63 -14.60
CA HIS A 73 6.81 26.47 -13.81
C HIS A 73 6.38 26.60 -12.33
N GLU A 74 6.48 27.79 -11.75
CA GLU A 74 6.07 28.04 -10.37
C GLU A 74 4.58 27.73 -10.15
N LYS A 75 3.70 28.21 -11.03
CA LYS A 75 2.26 27.94 -10.92
C LYS A 75 1.94 26.45 -11.11
N ARG A 76 2.58 25.80 -12.08
CA ARG A 76 2.41 24.35 -12.31
C ARG A 76 2.86 23.53 -11.10
N SER A 77 4.07 23.82 -10.60
CA SER A 77 4.63 23.22 -9.39
C SER A 77 3.72 23.41 -8.18
N MET A 78 3.19 24.62 -7.99
CA MET A 78 2.31 24.91 -6.86
C MET A 78 1.00 24.12 -6.92
N ILE A 79 0.29 24.14 -8.06
CA ILE A 79 -0.99 23.45 -8.19
C ILE A 79 -0.81 21.93 -8.00
N VAL A 80 0.14 21.34 -8.73
CA VAL A 80 0.37 19.89 -8.67
C VAL A 80 0.98 19.48 -7.33
N GLY A 81 1.88 20.31 -6.77
CA GLY A 81 2.50 20.09 -5.47
C GLY A 81 1.48 20.09 -4.33
N ILE A 82 0.53 21.02 -4.31
CA ILE A 82 -0.57 21.03 -3.32
C ILE A 82 -1.38 19.73 -3.41
N LEU A 83 -1.72 19.28 -4.62
CA LEU A 83 -2.42 18.00 -4.80
C LEU A 83 -1.59 16.83 -4.28
N CYS A 84 -0.28 16.80 -4.58
CA CYS A 84 0.64 15.77 -4.06
C CYS A 84 0.70 15.76 -2.54
N VAL A 85 0.72 16.93 -1.89
CA VAL A 85 0.71 17.04 -0.42
C VAL A 85 -0.60 16.51 0.15
N ILE A 86 -1.75 16.91 -0.41
CA ILE A 86 -3.06 16.46 0.08
C ILE A 86 -3.21 14.95 -0.05
N PHE A 87 -3.06 14.41 -1.26
CA PHE A 87 -3.22 12.98 -1.50
C PHE A 87 -2.13 12.15 -0.84
N GLY A 88 -0.88 12.62 -0.86
CA GLY A 88 0.24 11.97 -0.17
C GLY A 88 0.04 11.90 1.34
N SER A 89 -0.54 12.94 1.94
CA SER A 89 -0.85 12.94 3.38
C SER A 89 -2.04 12.03 3.70
N LEU A 90 -3.08 12.00 2.85
CA LEU A 90 -4.24 11.13 3.02
C LEU A 90 -3.85 9.63 3.01
N MET A 91 -2.82 9.24 2.26
CA MET A 91 -2.32 7.87 2.25
C MET A 91 -1.89 7.38 3.65
N TYR A 92 -1.50 8.27 4.56
CA TYR A 92 -1.14 7.90 5.94
C TYR A 92 -2.32 7.46 6.81
N ALA A 93 -3.57 7.62 6.34
CA ALA A 93 -4.73 7.03 6.99
C ALA A 93 -4.61 5.50 7.13
N SER A 94 -3.99 4.83 6.13
CA SER A 94 -3.75 3.39 6.15
C SER A 94 -2.84 2.95 7.31
N PRO A 95 -1.58 3.43 7.43
CA PRO A 95 -0.72 3.06 8.56
C PRO A 95 -1.30 3.50 9.91
N LEU A 96 -2.03 4.62 9.99
CA LEU A 96 -2.72 5.03 11.21
C LEU A 96 -3.78 4.02 11.67
N THR A 97 -4.54 3.46 10.73
CA THR A 97 -5.52 2.40 11.00
C THR A 97 -4.84 1.15 11.56
N ILE A 98 -3.67 0.79 11.00
CA ILE A 98 -2.88 -0.35 11.50
C ILE A 98 -2.33 -0.08 12.90
N MET A 99 -1.82 1.12 13.18
CA MET A 99 -1.39 1.52 14.53
C MET A 99 -2.52 1.39 15.55
N GLY A 100 -3.73 1.85 15.21
CA GLY A 100 -4.91 1.67 16.05
C GLY A 100 -5.25 0.20 16.29
N LYS A 101 -5.11 -0.66 15.25
CA LYS A 101 -5.30 -2.11 15.38
C LYS A 101 -4.28 -2.73 16.33
N VAL A 102 -3.01 -2.34 16.27
CA VAL A 102 -1.96 -2.82 17.19
C VAL A 102 -2.28 -2.47 18.64
N ILE A 103 -2.69 -1.21 18.90
CA ILE A 103 -3.02 -0.76 20.26
C ILE A 103 -4.23 -1.52 20.83
N LYS A 104 -5.27 -1.75 20.02
CA LYS A 104 -6.50 -2.45 20.43
C LYS A 104 -6.28 -3.95 20.62
N THR A 105 -5.52 -4.58 19.72
CA THR A 105 -5.28 -6.04 19.75
C THR A 105 -4.07 -6.43 20.58
N LYS A 106 -3.27 -5.46 21.04
CA LYS A 106 -2.00 -5.68 21.75
C LYS A 106 -1.03 -6.59 20.99
N SER A 107 -1.15 -6.62 19.66
CA SER A 107 -0.44 -7.55 18.76
C SER A 107 0.12 -6.79 17.56
N VAL A 108 1.36 -7.12 17.19
CA VAL A 108 2.05 -6.55 16.01
C VAL A 108 1.92 -7.41 14.75
N GLU A 109 1.01 -8.39 14.72
CA GLU A 109 0.83 -9.34 13.60
C GLU A 109 0.64 -8.66 12.24
N TYR A 110 -0.04 -7.50 12.20
CA TYR A 110 -0.31 -6.74 10.98
C TYR A 110 0.71 -5.61 10.72
N MET A 111 1.76 -5.50 11.55
CA MET A 111 2.79 -4.47 11.45
C MET A 111 4.20 -5.09 11.56
N PRO A 112 4.71 -5.67 10.47
CA PRO A 112 6.04 -6.30 10.50
C PRO A 112 7.15 -5.27 10.66
N PHE A 113 8.14 -5.57 11.52
CA PHE A 113 9.22 -4.65 11.88
C PHE A 113 9.97 -4.08 10.68
N PHE A 114 10.43 -4.94 9.76
CA PHE A 114 11.24 -4.51 8.62
C PHE A 114 10.48 -3.57 7.69
N LEU A 115 9.17 -3.76 7.52
CA LEU A 115 8.35 -2.86 6.72
C LEU A 115 8.30 -1.47 7.37
N SER A 116 8.03 -1.40 8.67
CA SER A 116 8.04 -0.13 9.42
C SER A 116 9.41 0.56 9.37
N LEU A 117 10.50 -0.20 9.52
CA LEU A 117 11.87 0.32 9.47
C LEU A 117 12.22 0.90 8.09
N VAL A 118 11.93 0.15 7.02
CA VAL A 118 12.19 0.61 5.65
C VAL A 118 11.33 1.84 5.32
N CYS A 119 10.06 1.87 5.74
CA CYS A 119 9.21 3.05 5.56
C CYS A 119 9.74 4.28 6.31
N PHE A 120 10.22 4.10 7.55
CA PHE A 120 10.86 5.18 8.33
C PHE A 120 12.10 5.73 7.63
N LEU A 121 13.02 4.84 7.22
CA LEU A 121 14.25 5.24 6.51
C LEU A 121 13.94 5.89 5.16
N ASN A 122 12.96 5.37 4.42
CA ASN A 122 12.51 5.97 3.17
C ASN A 122 11.98 7.40 3.40
N GLY A 123 11.10 7.60 4.40
CA GLY A 123 10.62 8.93 4.76
C GLY A 123 11.77 9.87 5.12
N LEU A 124 12.73 9.39 5.91
CA LEU A 124 13.90 10.18 6.31
C LEU A 124 14.77 10.58 5.11
N CYS A 125 15.06 9.64 4.20
CA CYS A 125 15.82 9.91 2.98
C CYS A 125 15.13 10.94 2.08
N TRP A 126 13.82 10.82 1.87
CA TRP A 126 13.07 11.79 1.06
C TRP A 126 12.94 13.16 1.72
N THR A 127 12.77 13.19 3.04
CA THR A 127 12.77 14.45 3.79
C THR A 127 14.12 15.14 3.67
N ALA A 128 15.23 14.41 3.83
CA ALA A 128 16.57 14.96 3.65
C ALA A 128 16.81 15.46 2.21
N TYR A 129 16.41 14.67 1.19
CA TYR A 129 16.47 15.07 -0.21
C TYR A 129 15.72 16.38 -0.48
N ALA A 130 14.48 16.50 0.03
CA ALA A 130 13.65 17.66 -0.19
C ALA A 130 14.20 18.91 0.50
N LEU A 131 14.84 18.78 1.66
CA LEU A 131 15.47 19.89 2.38
C LEU A 131 16.70 20.44 1.66
N ILE A 132 17.45 19.65 0.89
CA ILE A 132 18.61 20.14 0.10
C ILE A 132 18.19 21.21 -0.92
N ARG A 133 16.98 21.08 -1.48
CA ARG A 133 16.42 22.02 -2.47
C ARG A 133 15.30 22.88 -1.91
N PHE A 134 15.01 22.79 -0.62
CA PHE A 134 13.86 23.42 0.04
C PHE A 134 12.52 23.19 -0.69
N ASP A 135 12.30 21.97 -1.19
CA ASP A 135 11.03 21.58 -1.80
C ASP A 135 10.02 21.22 -0.69
N LEU A 136 9.19 22.19 -0.32
CA LEU A 136 8.16 22.00 0.72
C LEU A 136 7.10 20.97 0.33
N TYR A 137 6.80 20.81 -0.96
CA TYR A 137 5.76 19.88 -1.41
C TYR A 137 6.19 18.43 -1.18
N VAL A 138 7.47 18.11 -1.41
CA VAL A 138 8.04 16.80 -1.08
C VAL A 138 8.30 16.68 0.42
N THR A 139 8.74 17.75 1.09
CA THR A 139 9.09 17.74 2.52
C THR A 139 7.91 17.36 3.41
N ILE A 140 6.77 18.04 3.25
CA ILE A 140 5.60 17.88 4.16
C ILE A 140 5.14 16.41 4.28
N PRO A 141 4.75 15.72 3.18
CA PRO A 141 4.28 14.35 3.28
C PRO A 141 5.37 13.39 3.72
N ASN A 142 6.64 13.58 3.34
CA ASN A 142 7.72 12.67 3.77
C ASN A 142 8.12 12.87 5.24
N ALA A 143 8.03 14.09 5.76
CA ALA A 143 8.21 14.37 7.18
C ALA A 143 7.10 13.71 8.02
N LEU A 144 5.84 13.78 7.57
CA LEU A 144 4.73 13.04 8.17
C LEU A 144 4.97 11.53 8.14
N GLY A 145 5.46 10.99 7.02
CA GLY A 145 5.81 9.57 6.90
C GLY A 145 6.94 9.14 7.83
N THR A 146 7.96 10.00 7.97
CA THR A 146 9.04 9.79 8.93
C THR A 146 8.50 9.74 10.36
N PHE A 147 7.64 10.70 10.71
CA PHE A 147 7.01 10.76 12.03
C PHE A 147 6.16 9.50 12.30
N PHE A 148 5.26 9.13 11.38
CA PHE A 148 4.44 7.93 11.55
C PHE A 148 5.27 6.63 11.54
N GLY A 149 6.30 6.53 10.71
CA GLY A 149 7.22 5.39 10.70
C GLY A 149 7.96 5.25 12.05
N LEU A 150 8.37 6.36 12.65
CA LEU A 150 8.96 6.34 14.00
C LEU A 150 7.95 5.86 15.04
N VAL A 151 6.71 6.35 15.00
CA VAL A 151 5.65 5.88 15.91
C VAL A 151 5.38 4.39 15.71
N GLN A 152 5.35 3.88 14.47
CA GLN A 152 5.21 2.46 14.18
C GLN A 152 6.34 1.62 14.80
N LEU A 153 7.59 2.08 14.72
CA LEU A 153 8.74 1.41 15.35
C LEU A 153 8.62 1.39 16.87
N ILE A 154 8.22 2.51 17.49
CA ILE A 154 8.00 2.59 18.94
C ILE A 154 6.89 1.61 19.36
N LEU A 155 5.74 1.64 18.68
CA LEU A 155 4.63 0.73 18.96
C LEU A 155 5.04 -0.73 18.80
N TYR A 156 5.82 -1.05 17.77
CA TYR A 156 6.34 -2.40 17.59
C TYR A 156 7.14 -2.84 18.82
N LEU A 157 8.11 -2.04 19.27
CA LEU A 157 8.95 -2.36 20.43
C LEU A 157 8.12 -2.51 21.73
N CYS A 158 7.10 -1.68 21.92
CA CYS A 158 6.21 -1.76 23.08
C CYS A 158 5.34 -3.03 23.10
N TYR A 159 4.80 -3.45 21.95
CA TYR A 159 3.83 -4.56 21.86
C TYR A 159 4.42 -5.90 21.39
N TYR A 160 5.68 -5.93 20.95
CA TYR A 160 6.34 -7.14 20.45
C TYR A 160 6.30 -8.28 21.47
N LYS A 161 6.61 -8.00 22.74
CA LYS A 161 6.60 -9.02 23.81
C LYS A 161 5.19 -9.43 24.25
N SER A 162 4.20 -8.56 24.05
CA SER A 162 2.80 -8.80 24.42
C SER A 162 2.01 -9.52 23.32
N THR A 163 2.61 -9.69 22.14
CA THR A 163 1.95 -10.32 21.00
C THR A 163 1.69 -11.80 21.31
N PRO A 164 0.41 -12.25 21.31
CA PRO A 164 0.09 -13.65 21.56
C PRO A 164 0.80 -14.54 20.55
N LYS A 165 1.67 -15.43 21.02
CA LYS A 165 2.24 -16.49 20.17
C LYS A 165 1.09 -17.44 19.86
N LYS A 166 0.60 -17.45 18.61
CA LYS A 166 -0.30 -18.52 18.17
C LYS A 166 0.47 -19.83 18.28
N GLU A 167 0.11 -20.68 19.23
CA GLU A 167 0.36 -22.11 19.10
C GLU A 167 -0.32 -22.52 17.79
N LYS A 168 0.49 -22.96 16.81
CA LYS A 168 -0.04 -23.62 15.62
C LYS A 168 -0.58 -24.97 16.06
N ASN A 169 -1.74 -24.99 16.71
CA ASN A 169 -2.56 -26.19 16.80
C ASN A 169 -3.10 -26.41 15.39
N VAL A 170 -2.29 -27.09 14.58
CA VAL A 170 -2.76 -27.77 13.38
C VAL A 170 -3.67 -28.88 13.92
N GLU A 171 -4.95 -28.57 14.11
CA GLU A 171 -5.98 -29.60 14.19
C GLU A 171 -5.96 -30.31 12.83
N LEU A 172 -5.18 -31.38 12.76
CA LEU A 172 -5.37 -32.40 11.74
C LEU A 172 -6.83 -32.85 11.88
N PRO A 173 -7.62 -32.87 10.80
CA PRO A 173 -8.98 -33.34 10.87
C PRO A 173 -8.95 -34.76 11.42
N THR A 174 -9.49 -34.93 12.63
CA THR A 174 -9.69 -36.24 13.24
C THR A 174 -10.64 -37.01 12.33
N VAL A 175 -10.10 -37.94 11.56
CA VAL A 175 -10.92 -38.90 10.81
C VAL A 175 -11.74 -39.63 11.88
N ALA A 176 -13.04 -39.38 11.89
CA ALA A 176 -13.96 -40.09 12.75
C ALA A 176 -13.87 -41.58 12.40
N SER A 177 -13.23 -42.35 13.27
CA SER A 177 -13.30 -43.80 13.24
C SER A 177 -14.73 -44.19 13.60
N ALA A 178 -15.57 -44.35 12.58
CA ALA A 178 -16.90 -44.92 12.75
C ALA A 178 -16.73 -46.41 13.08
N GLY A 179 -17.08 -46.76 14.31
CA GLY A 179 -17.09 -48.13 14.79
C GLY A 179 -18.09 -49.00 14.01
N ASN A 180 -17.56 -50.12 13.52
CA ASN A 180 -18.07 -51.49 13.70
C ASN A 180 -19.54 -51.79 13.34
N VAL A 181 -19.78 -52.36 12.14
CA VAL A 181 -20.74 -53.48 11.95
C VAL A 181 -20.18 -54.42 10.87
N GLY A 182 -20.15 -55.71 11.17
CA GLY A 182 -19.40 -56.75 10.48
C GLY A 182 -19.95 -57.27 9.15
N GLY A 183 -19.17 -58.19 8.58
CA GLY A 183 -19.63 -59.18 7.60
C GLY A 183 -19.03 -59.04 6.21
N GLY A 184 -17.91 -59.74 5.97
CA GLY A 184 -17.64 -60.48 4.73
C GLY A 184 -17.45 -59.71 3.41
N GLY A 185 -16.26 -59.88 2.81
CA GLY A 185 -16.08 -59.77 1.36
C GLY A 185 -15.27 -58.56 0.90
N GLY A 186 -14.09 -58.81 0.34
CA GLY A 186 -13.22 -57.78 -0.24
C GLY A 186 -13.83 -57.10 -1.46
N GLY A 187 -13.64 -55.79 -1.56
CA GLY A 187 -13.99 -54.98 -2.73
C GLY A 187 -13.43 -53.56 -2.61
N ASN A 188 -12.74 -53.10 -3.65
CA ASN A 188 -11.93 -51.87 -3.72
C ASN A 188 -12.68 -50.59 -3.31
N VAL A 189 -12.01 -49.75 -2.51
CA VAL A 189 -12.43 -48.37 -2.22
C VAL A 189 -11.95 -47.45 -3.34
N SER A 190 -12.88 -46.91 -4.13
CA SER A 190 -12.61 -45.84 -5.10
C SER A 190 -12.91 -44.48 -4.47
N VAL A 191 -11.90 -43.59 -4.43
CA VAL A 191 -12.05 -42.19 -3.99
C VAL A 191 -12.30 -41.31 -5.22
N THR A 192 -13.52 -40.79 -5.36
CA THR A 192 -13.84 -39.73 -6.33
C THR A 192 -13.55 -38.37 -5.72
N VAL A 193 -12.59 -37.65 -6.31
CA VAL A 193 -12.33 -36.23 -6.03
C VAL A 193 -13.25 -35.42 -6.94
N GLU A 194 -14.27 -34.75 -6.36
CA GLU A 194 -15.03 -33.73 -7.09
C GLU A 194 -14.12 -32.53 -7.38
N ARG A 195 -14.16 -32.08 -8.65
CA ARG A 195 -13.42 -30.92 -9.17
C ARG A 195 -14.16 -29.62 -8.93
#